data_AF-A0A2W6D7A6-F1
#
_entry.id   AF-A0A2W6D7A6-F1
#
_cell.length_a   1.000
_cell.length_b   1.000
_cell.length_c   1.000
_cell.angle_alpha   90.00
_cell.angle_beta   90.00
_cell.angle_gamma   90.00
#
_symmetry.space_group_name_H-M   'P 1'
#
loop_
_entity.id
_entity.type
_entity.pdbx_description
1 polymer ?
#
loop_
_entity_poly.entity_id
_entity_poly.type
_entity_poly.pdbx_seq_one_letter_code
_entity_poly.pdbx_strand_id
1 'polypeptide(L)'
;MAADDPVLHSLLSAVAASPADIPLRLHVAGVLLQHGRAAHALEHCSVVLTAEPDNAAGLRLLREATAALAGPPAEPAPADPPEPVRPQPAGGVDWSAYEEQVSDIVEPAFVVEDGAGSVPEDVTSPTVRLTDVGGMEVVKRRLQSAFLGPMSNPALARQYGKTLSGGLLLYGPPGCGKTFMARAVAGELAARFYAVSLADVLDMYIGQSEKNLASIFDTARRNAPCVLFLDEIDALGQKRIHLRHNSGMRGTVNQLL
;
A
#
# COMPACT_ATOMS: atom_id res chain seq x y z
N MET A 1 -4.75 35.34 8.91
CA MET A 1 -3.89 35.60 10.08
C MET A 1 -4.79 36.06 11.22
N ALA A 2 -5.43 35.13 11.91
CA ALA A 2 -6.12 35.43 13.16
C ALA A 2 -5.08 35.35 14.27
N ALA A 3 -4.96 36.43 15.04
CA ALA A 3 -3.99 36.59 16.11
C ALA A 3 -4.09 35.43 17.12
N ASP A 4 -2.94 34.97 17.61
CA ASP A 4 -2.85 34.08 18.77
C ASP A 4 -3.62 34.70 19.93
N ASP A 5 -4.72 34.05 20.33
CA ASP A 5 -5.55 34.48 21.44
C ASP A 5 -4.74 34.33 22.75
N PRO A 6 -4.44 35.44 23.48
CA PRO A 6 -3.64 35.39 24.70
C PRO A 6 -4.29 34.54 25.79
N VAL A 7 -5.63 34.41 25.78
CA VAL A 7 -6.36 33.55 26.70
C VAL A 7 -6.13 32.08 26.38
N LEU A 8 -6.17 31.70 25.10
CA LEU A 8 -5.89 30.33 24.67
C LEU A 8 -4.44 29.94 25.01
N HIS A 9 -3.49 30.85 24.83
CA HIS A 9 -2.10 30.63 25.21
C HIS A 9 -1.96 30.39 26.73
N SER A 10 -2.62 31.21 27.55
CA SER A 10 -2.64 31.03 29.01
C SER A 10 -3.26 29.69 29.43
N LEU A 11 -4.35 29.28 28.78
CA LEU A 11 -5.02 28.02 29.08
C LEU A 11 -4.19 26.80 28.65
N LEU A 12 -3.55 26.84 27.49
CA LEU A 12 -2.63 25.78 27.03
C LEU A 12 -1.41 25.66 27.95
N SER A 13 -0.86 26.80 28.40
CA SER A 13 0.21 26.80 29.41
C SER A 13 -0.23 26.19 30.73
N ALA A 14 -1.48 26.43 31.17
CA ALA A 14 -2.02 25.83 32.38
C ALA A 14 -2.21 24.30 32.23
N VAL A 15 -2.70 23.82 31.07
CA VAL A 15 -2.80 22.39 30.77
C VAL A 15 -1.42 21.72 30.73
N ALA A 16 -0.39 22.41 30.23
CA ALA A 16 0.97 21.89 30.23
C ALA A 16 1.55 21.76 31.65
N ALA A 17 1.20 22.68 32.57
CA ALA A 17 1.60 22.62 33.97
C ALA A 17 0.85 21.56 34.77
N SER A 18 -0.38 21.22 34.39
CA SER A 18 -1.24 20.23 35.06
C SER A 18 -1.88 19.27 34.06
N PRO A 19 -1.11 18.32 33.50
CA PRO A 19 -1.56 17.49 32.40
C PRO A 19 -2.62 16.45 32.78
N ALA A 20 -2.87 16.21 34.07
CA ALA A 20 -3.90 15.29 34.54
C ALA A 20 -5.25 15.97 34.87
N ASP A 21 -5.35 17.29 34.73
CA ASP A 21 -6.58 18.03 35.02
C ASP A 21 -7.61 17.86 33.88
N ILE A 22 -8.57 16.95 34.11
CA ILE A 22 -9.61 16.57 33.14
C ILE A 22 -10.59 17.73 32.86
N PRO A 23 -11.15 18.43 33.88
CA PRO A 23 -11.99 19.61 33.66
C PRO A 23 -11.32 20.70 32.83
N LEU A 24 -10.05 20.99 33.09
CA LEU A 24 -9.31 22.01 32.34
C LEU A 24 -9.10 21.61 30.88
N ARG A 25 -8.80 20.33 30.61
CA ARG A 25 -8.67 19.79 29.25
C ARG A 25 -9.97 19.84 28.46
N LEU A 26 -11.09 19.50 29.08
CA LEU A 26 -12.42 19.62 28.46
C LEU A 26 -12.74 21.06 28.10
N HIS A 27 -12.39 22.01 28.97
CA HIS A 27 -12.58 23.43 28.69
C HIS A 27 -11.72 23.90 27.51
N VAL A 28 -10.43 23.52 27.47
CA VAL A 28 -9.53 23.86 26.36
C VAL A 28 -9.96 23.24 25.05
N ALA A 29 -10.41 21.99 25.05
CA ALA A 29 -10.97 21.34 23.86
C ALA A 29 -12.20 22.09 23.31
N GLY A 30 -13.09 22.56 24.19
CA GLY A 30 -14.24 23.38 23.80
C GLY A 30 -13.84 24.73 23.19
N VAL A 31 -12.89 25.44 23.80
CA VAL A 31 -12.37 26.71 23.28
C VAL A 31 -11.70 26.49 21.91
N LEU A 32 -10.88 25.46 21.76
CA LEU A 32 -10.24 25.14 20.48
C LEU A 32 -11.25 24.90 19.35
N LEU A 33 -12.39 24.27 19.63
CA LEU A 33 -13.46 24.08 18.64
C LEU A 33 -14.13 25.39 18.24
N GLN A 34 -14.37 26.29 19.18
CA GLN A 34 -14.92 27.62 18.89
C GLN A 34 -14.01 28.44 17.97
N HIS A 35 -12.70 28.26 18.07
CA HIS A 35 -11.70 28.87 17.18
C HIS A 35 -11.43 28.07 15.89
N GLY A 36 -12.20 27.02 15.60
CA GLY A 36 -12.06 26.21 14.39
C GLY A 36 -10.83 25.30 14.36
N ARG A 37 -10.15 25.11 15.49
CA ARG A 37 -8.94 24.27 15.61
C ARG A 37 -9.30 22.83 16.01
N ALA A 38 -10.15 22.20 15.19
CA ALA A 38 -10.73 20.88 15.48
C ALA A 38 -9.70 19.76 15.67
N ALA A 39 -8.60 19.76 14.91
CA ALA A 39 -7.53 18.77 15.05
C ALA A 39 -6.88 18.79 16.44
N HIS A 40 -6.58 19.97 16.98
CA HIS A 40 -6.02 20.11 18.33
C HIS A 40 -7.04 19.78 19.42
N ALA A 41 -8.33 20.05 19.20
CA ALA A 41 -9.37 19.65 20.14
C ALA A 41 -9.47 18.12 20.29
N LEU A 42 -9.26 17.36 19.20
CA LEU A 42 -9.24 15.89 19.24
C LEU A 42 -8.12 15.34 20.12
N GLU A 43 -6.93 15.93 20.08
CA GLU A 43 -5.79 15.51 20.91
C GLU A 43 -6.15 15.58 22.40
N HIS A 44 -6.80 16.67 22.83
CA HIS A 44 -7.24 16.82 24.22
C HIS A 44 -8.39 15.87 24.58
N CYS A 45 -9.34 15.64 23.66
CA CYS A 45 -10.45 14.69 23.88
C CYS A 45 -9.94 13.25 24.03
N SER A 46 -8.95 12.84 23.23
CA SER A 46 -8.34 11.51 23.32
C SER A 46 -7.69 11.27 24.67
N VAL A 47 -6.97 12.26 25.21
CA VAL A 47 -6.36 12.16 26.54
C VAL A 47 -7.42 12.05 27.64
N VAL A 48 -8.51 12.82 27.55
CA VAL A 48 -9.62 12.74 28.52
C VAL A 48 -10.30 11.36 28.49
N LEU A 49 -10.60 10.83 27.30
CA LEU A 49 -11.28 9.53 27.15
C LEU A 49 -10.38 8.33 27.49
N THR A 50 -9.07 8.51 27.45
CA THR A 50 -8.12 7.49 27.94
C THR A 50 -8.17 7.39 29.48
N ALA A 51 -8.39 8.51 30.18
CA ALA A 51 -8.52 8.52 31.64
C ALA A 51 -9.94 8.15 32.10
N GLU A 52 -10.95 8.67 31.41
CA GLU A 52 -12.37 8.46 31.72
C GLU A 52 -13.15 8.10 30.43
N PRO A 53 -13.24 6.79 30.09
CA PRO A 53 -13.89 6.34 28.85
C PRO A 53 -15.37 6.72 28.75
N ASP A 54 -16.06 6.78 29.90
CA ASP A 54 -17.50 7.06 30.00
C ASP A 54 -17.82 8.56 30.17
N ASN A 55 -16.83 9.46 30.01
CA ASN A 55 -17.05 10.89 30.17
C ASN A 55 -17.91 11.45 29.02
N ALA A 56 -19.18 11.73 29.33
CA ALA A 56 -20.17 12.22 28.36
C ALA A 56 -19.76 13.54 27.68
N ALA A 57 -19.07 14.43 28.39
CA ALA A 57 -18.60 15.70 27.83
C ALA A 57 -17.45 15.48 26.83
N GLY A 58 -16.52 14.56 27.14
CA GLY A 58 -15.42 14.18 26.25
C GLY A 58 -15.91 13.53 24.96
N LEU A 59 -16.88 12.60 25.06
CA LEU A 59 -17.48 11.95 23.89
C LEU A 59 -18.25 12.93 22.99
N ARG A 60 -18.93 13.91 23.60
CA ARG A 60 -19.64 14.97 22.85
C ARG A 60 -18.65 15.84 22.08
N LEU A 61 -17.60 16.34 22.73
CA LEU A 61 -16.59 17.18 22.08
C LEU A 61 -15.81 16.43 21.00
N LEU A 62 -15.54 15.13 21.19
CA LEU A 62 -14.94 14.27 20.17
C LEU A 62 -15.80 14.23 18.90
N ARG A 63 -17.13 14.02 19.04
CA ARG A 63 -18.07 14.02 17.90
C ARG A 63 -18.15 15.36 17.20
N GLU A 64 -18.17 16.46 17.95
CA GLU A 64 -18.18 17.82 17.41
C GLU A 64 -16.88 18.10 16.63
N ALA A 65 -15.73 17.68 17.16
CA ALA A 65 -14.43 17.85 16.52
C ALA A 65 -14.26 17.00 15.27
N THR A 66 -14.71 15.74 15.27
CA THR A 66 -14.67 14.89 14.07
C THR A 66 -15.63 15.39 13.00
N ALA A 67 -16.83 15.85 13.37
CA ALA A 67 -17.77 16.46 12.44
C ALA A 67 -17.21 17.75 11.81
N ALA A 68 -16.53 18.60 12.59
CA ALA A 68 -15.90 19.82 12.08
C ALA A 68 -14.78 19.54 11.07
N LEU A 69 -14.07 18.42 11.19
CA LEU A 69 -13.05 17.98 10.22
C LEU A 69 -13.66 17.29 8.98
N ALA A 70 -14.81 16.65 9.13
CA ALA A 70 -15.50 15.96 8.04
C ALA A 70 -16.14 16.91 7.00
N GLY A 71 -16.19 18.23 7.28
CA GLY A 71 -16.88 19.21 6.44
C GLY A 71 -18.41 19.17 6.60
N PRO A 72 -19.17 20.04 5.92
CA PRO A 72 -20.63 19.99 5.97
C PRO A 72 -21.12 18.59 5.58
N PRO A 73 -22.21 18.07 6.18
CA PRO A 73 -22.74 16.79 5.80
C PRO A 73 -23.00 16.82 4.29
N ALA A 74 -22.41 15.86 3.57
CA ALA A 74 -22.80 15.60 2.20
C ALA A 74 -24.33 15.50 2.18
N GLU A 75 -24.98 16.20 1.24
CA GLU A 75 -26.40 16.04 0.97
C GLU A 75 -26.73 14.54 0.99
N PRO A 76 -27.88 14.13 1.54
CA PRO A 76 -28.30 12.74 1.43
C PRO A 76 -28.24 12.39 -0.05
N ALA A 77 -27.36 11.46 -0.41
CA ALA A 77 -27.24 10.97 -1.76
C ALA A 77 -28.65 10.61 -2.24
N PRO A 78 -29.05 10.99 -3.47
CA PRO A 78 -30.32 10.55 -4.02
C PRO A 78 -30.40 9.03 -3.84
N ALA A 79 -31.51 8.56 -3.29
CA ALA A 79 -31.76 7.15 -3.06
C ALA A 79 -31.31 6.36 -4.30
N ASP A 80 -30.52 5.30 -4.07
CA ASP A 80 -30.09 4.40 -5.13
C ASP A 80 -31.29 4.10 -6.04
N PRO A 81 -31.14 4.22 -7.38
CA PRO A 81 -32.18 3.74 -8.28
C PRO A 81 -32.53 2.30 -7.88
N PRO A 82 -33.81 1.91 -7.91
CA PRO A 82 -34.25 0.62 -7.40
C PRO A 82 -33.35 -0.46 -8.00
N GLU A 83 -32.75 -1.28 -7.14
CA GLU A 83 -31.99 -2.45 -7.57
C GLU A 83 -32.80 -3.16 -8.66
N PRO A 84 -32.18 -3.52 -9.80
CA PRO A 84 -32.91 -4.28 -10.81
C PRO A 84 -33.44 -5.52 -10.11
N VAL A 85 -34.77 -5.65 -10.10
CA VAL A 85 -35.48 -6.81 -9.58
C VAL A 85 -34.83 -8.03 -10.20
N ARG A 86 -34.00 -8.74 -9.43
CA ARG A 86 -33.53 -10.06 -9.84
C ARG A 86 -34.79 -10.88 -10.07
N PRO A 87 -35.01 -11.45 -11.26
CA PRO A 87 -36.13 -12.33 -11.47
C PRO A 87 -36.01 -13.45 -10.44
N GLN A 88 -36.98 -13.54 -9.53
CA GLN A 88 -37.12 -14.72 -8.68
C GLN A 88 -37.34 -15.89 -9.63
N PRO A 89 -36.50 -16.95 -9.59
CA PRO A 89 -36.66 -18.06 -10.51
C PRO A 89 -38.02 -18.70 -10.26
N ALA A 90 -38.90 -18.61 -11.26
CA ALA A 90 -40.11 -19.39 -11.34
C ALA A 90 -39.71 -20.83 -11.66
N GLY A 91 -39.90 -21.73 -10.68
CA GLY A 91 -39.62 -23.16 -10.83
C GLY A 91 -38.28 -23.54 -10.21
N GLY A 92 -38.31 -24.58 -9.36
CA GLY A 92 -37.12 -25.15 -8.75
C GLY A 92 -36.13 -25.59 -9.82
N VAL A 93 -35.00 -24.89 -9.88
CA VAL A 93 -33.85 -25.30 -10.68
C VAL A 93 -33.22 -26.49 -9.99
N ASP A 94 -33.23 -27.64 -10.65
CA ASP A 94 -32.53 -28.82 -10.16
C ASP A 94 -31.03 -28.66 -10.43
N TRP A 95 -30.32 -28.20 -9.39
CA TRP A 95 -28.89 -27.91 -9.44
C TRP A 95 -28.04 -29.15 -9.73
N SER A 96 -28.56 -30.35 -9.45
CA SER A 96 -27.82 -31.60 -9.68
C SER A 96 -27.57 -31.91 -11.16
N ALA A 97 -28.51 -31.55 -12.04
CA ALA A 97 -28.38 -31.72 -13.49
C ALA A 97 -27.37 -30.76 -14.13
N TYR A 98 -27.14 -29.59 -13.51
CA TYR A 98 -26.13 -28.63 -13.96
C TYR A 98 -24.73 -29.01 -13.46
N GLU A 99 -24.62 -29.58 -12.26
CA GLU A 99 -23.36 -30.06 -11.69
C GLU A 99 -22.73 -31.17 -12.56
N GLU A 100 -23.57 -32.05 -13.12
CA GLU A 100 -23.16 -33.11 -14.05
C GLU A 100 -22.72 -32.58 -15.43
N GLN A 101 -23.15 -31.37 -15.83
CA GLN A 101 -22.72 -30.73 -17.09
C GLN A 101 -21.44 -29.88 -16.93
N VAL A 102 -21.10 -29.50 -15.71
CA VAL A 102 -19.96 -28.60 -15.41
C VAL A 102 -18.77 -29.39 -14.84
N SER A 103 -18.91 -30.69 -14.58
CA SER A 103 -17.86 -31.57 -14.05
C SER A 103 -16.58 -31.61 -14.90
N ASP A 104 -16.69 -31.31 -16.19
CA ASP A 104 -15.57 -31.32 -17.14
C ASP A 104 -14.98 -29.92 -17.38
N ILE A 105 -15.56 -28.88 -16.76
CA ILE A 105 -15.00 -27.53 -16.80
C ILE A 105 -13.85 -27.48 -15.78
N VAL A 106 -12.63 -27.45 -16.31
CA VAL A 106 -11.42 -27.17 -15.54
C VAL A 106 -11.64 -25.88 -14.75
N GLU A 107 -11.64 -25.99 -13.42
CA GLU A 107 -11.83 -24.87 -12.52
C GLU A 107 -10.83 -23.74 -12.84
N PRO A 108 -11.26 -22.45 -12.88
CA PRO A 108 -10.32 -21.35 -12.95
C PRO A 108 -9.43 -21.39 -11.71
N ALA A 109 -8.11 -21.37 -11.93
CA ALA A 109 -7.06 -21.61 -10.92
C ALA A 109 -6.93 -20.54 -9.80
N PHE A 110 -8.03 -19.92 -9.40
CA PHE A 110 -8.08 -18.86 -8.39
C PHE A 110 -9.16 -19.13 -7.33
N VAL A 111 -9.06 -20.25 -6.63
CA VAL A 111 -9.42 -20.30 -5.21
C VAL A 111 -8.44 -21.25 -4.53
N VAL A 112 -7.40 -20.69 -3.91
CA VAL A 112 -6.74 -21.34 -2.79
C VAL A 112 -7.16 -20.56 -1.57
N GLU A 113 -8.28 -20.96 -0.97
CA GLU A 113 -8.55 -20.64 0.43
C GLU A 113 -7.70 -21.59 1.27
N ASP A 114 -6.51 -21.12 1.66
CA ASP A 114 -5.87 -21.48 2.92
C ASP A 114 -4.82 -20.39 3.22
N GLY A 115 -4.80 -19.95 4.48
CA GLY A 115 -4.25 -18.67 4.90
C GLY A 115 -2.80 -18.34 4.49
N ALA A 116 -2.55 -17.03 4.47
CA ALA A 116 -1.26 -16.34 4.31
C ALA A 116 -0.74 -16.17 2.87
N GLY A 117 -0.89 -14.95 2.37
CA GLY A 117 -0.20 -14.44 1.19
C GLY A 117 -1.08 -13.41 0.49
N SER A 118 -0.95 -12.13 0.87
CA SER A 118 -1.50 -11.05 0.07
C SER A 118 -0.98 -11.20 -1.36
N VAL A 119 -1.90 -11.46 -2.28
CA VAL A 119 -1.63 -11.42 -3.71
C VAL A 119 -1.02 -10.04 -4.00
N PRO A 120 0.13 -9.91 -4.70
CA PRO A 120 0.75 -8.62 -4.94
C PRO A 120 -0.29 -7.64 -5.50
N GLU A 121 -0.48 -6.52 -4.81
CA GLU A 121 -1.67 -5.67 -4.89
C GLU A 121 -1.92 -5.04 -6.27
N ASP A 122 -0.97 -5.06 -7.21
CA ASP A 122 -1.15 -4.44 -8.53
C ASP A 122 -0.51 -5.26 -9.66
N VAL A 123 -1.16 -6.36 -10.09
CA VAL A 123 -0.85 -6.96 -11.40
C VAL A 123 -1.43 -6.07 -12.49
N THR A 124 -0.64 -5.10 -12.94
CA THR A 124 -1.07 -4.13 -13.96
C THR A 124 -0.35 -4.39 -15.28
N SER A 125 -1.07 -4.21 -16.39
CA SER A 125 -0.46 -4.05 -17.71
C SER A 125 -0.10 -2.57 -17.89
N PRO A 126 1.19 -2.20 -17.88
CA PRO A 126 1.58 -0.80 -18.02
C PRO A 126 1.19 -0.28 -19.40
N THR A 127 0.52 0.86 -19.45
CA THR A 127 0.25 1.60 -20.69
C THR A 127 1.40 2.53 -21.09
N VAL A 128 2.29 2.84 -20.15
CA VAL A 128 3.44 3.74 -20.31
C VAL A 128 4.59 3.02 -21.03
N ARG A 129 5.23 3.69 -21.98
CA ARG A 129 6.38 3.20 -22.76
C ARG A 129 7.65 3.99 -22.48
N LEU A 130 8.80 3.46 -22.93
CA LEU A 130 10.10 4.13 -22.82
C LEU A 130 10.17 5.48 -23.56
N THR A 131 9.28 5.70 -24.53
CA THR A 131 9.08 6.97 -25.25
C THR A 131 8.51 8.07 -24.36
N ASP A 132 7.70 7.70 -23.37
CA ASP A 132 6.98 8.65 -22.51
C ASP A 132 7.88 9.18 -21.37
N VAL A 133 9.04 8.53 -21.15
CA VAL A 133 10.02 8.95 -20.15
C VAL A 133 10.90 10.06 -20.74
N GLY A 134 10.88 11.26 -20.16
CA GLY A 134 11.78 12.33 -20.57
C GLY A 134 13.25 12.08 -20.17
N GLY A 135 14.19 12.26 -21.09
CA GLY A 135 15.63 12.22 -20.81
C GLY A 135 16.18 10.82 -20.50
N MET A 136 17.15 10.72 -19.58
CA MET A 136 17.79 9.47 -19.13
C MET A 136 18.38 8.61 -20.27
N GLU A 137 18.87 9.24 -21.34
CA GLU A 137 19.32 8.56 -22.57
C GLU A 137 20.39 7.49 -22.34
N VAL A 138 21.29 7.72 -21.39
CA VAL A 138 22.32 6.73 -21.02
C VAL A 138 21.69 5.48 -20.42
N VAL A 139 20.66 5.64 -19.58
CA VAL A 139 19.95 4.54 -18.92
C VAL A 139 19.11 3.79 -19.95
N LYS A 140 18.36 4.51 -20.80
CA LYS A 140 17.57 3.91 -21.89
C LYS A 140 18.43 3.08 -22.84
N ARG A 141 19.59 3.59 -23.24
CA ARG A 141 20.53 2.87 -24.11
C ARG A 141 21.09 1.61 -23.44
N ARG A 142 21.44 1.69 -22.16
CA ARG A 142 21.90 0.53 -21.39
C ARG A 142 20.81 -0.52 -21.29
N LEU A 143 19.58 -0.13 -20.95
CA LEU A 143 18.40 -0.99 -20.91
C LEU A 143 18.16 -1.69 -22.25
N GLN A 144 18.19 -0.94 -23.36
CA GLN A 144 18.06 -1.49 -24.69
C GLN A 144 19.12 -2.56 -24.99
N SER A 145 20.39 -2.26 -24.69
CA SER A 145 21.48 -3.20 -24.94
C SER A 145 21.47 -4.44 -24.03
N ALA A 146 20.97 -4.30 -22.80
CA ALA A 146 21.01 -5.34 -21.78
C ALA A 146 19.80 -6.28 -21.83
N PHE A 147 18.61 -5.75 -22.12
CA PHE A 147 17.36 -6.49 -22.02
C PHE A 147 16.62 -6.58 -23.36
N LEU A 148 16.31 -5.44 -23.98
CA LEU A 148 15.47 -5.41 -25.18
C LEU A 148 16.17 -6.10 -26.36
N GLY A 149 17.44 -5.81 -26.61
CA GLY A 149 18.22 -6.40 -27.70
C GLY A 149 18.26 -7.94 -27.64
N PRO A 150 18.64 -8.55 -26.51
CA PRO A 150 18.62 -10.00 -26.36
C PRO A 150 17.21 -10.61 -26.44
N MET A 151 16.16 -9.92 -25.99
CA MET A 151 14.77 -10.40 -26.14
C MET A 151 14.26 -10.32 -27.57
N SER A 152 14.63 -9.28 -28.32
CA SER A 152 14.24 -9.14 -29.73
C SER A 152 14.94 -10.15 -30.64
N ASN A 153 16.12 -10.66 -30.25
CA ASN A 153 16.84 -11.68 -31.01
C ASN A 153 17.41 -12.79 -30.10
N PRO A 154 16.59 -13.76 -29.70
CA PRO A 154 17.00 -14.85 -28.80
C PRO A 154 18.09 -15.75 -29.37
N ALA A 155 18.14 -15.90 -30.70
CA ALA A 155 19.16 -16.70 -31.38
C ALA A 155 20.55 -16.08 -31.23
N LEU A 156 20.62 -14.75 -31.39
CA LEU A 156 21.84 -13.98 -31.20
C LEU A 156 22.26 -14.00 -29.71
N ALA A 157 21.32 -13.84 -28.78
CA ALA A 157 21.60 -13.93 -27.34
C ALA A 157 22.26 -15.27 -26.93
N ARG A 158 21.75 -16.39 -27.45
CA ARG A 158 22.30 -17.74 -27.22
C ARG A 158 23.71 -17.90 -27.80
N GLN A 159 23.97 -17.35 -28.99
CA GLN A 159 25.29 -17.40 -29.64
C GLN A 159 26.35 -16.61 -28.88
N TYR A 160 25.98 -15.48 -28.26
CA TYR A 160 26.88 -14.68 -27.43
C TYR A 160 26.98 -15.14 -25.98
N GLY A 161 26.33 -16.27 -25.62
CA GLY A 161 26.35 -16.81 -24.26
C GLY A 161 25.74 -15.88 -23.20
N LYS A 162 24.95 -14.87 -23.61
CA LYS A 162 24.33 -13.92 -22.69
C LYS A 162 22.98 -14.46 -22.27
N THR A 163 22.91 -14.97 -21.04
CA THR A 163 21.65 -15.20 -20.36
C THR A 163 21.01 -13.85 -20.03
N LEU A 164 19.69 -13.72 -20.21
CA LEU A 164 18.88 -12.55 -19.80
C LEU A 164 18.81 -12.40 -18.25
N SER A 165 19.80 -12.88 -17.52
CA SER A 165 19.85 -13.00 -16.06
C SER A 165 20.39 -11.73 -15.39
N GLY A 166 19.97 -10.56 -15.87
CA GLY A 166 20.36 -9.28 -15.30
C GLY A 166 19.25 -8.71 -14.43
N GLY A 167 19.49 -8.48 -13.15
CA GLY A 167 18.67 -7.52 -12.39
C GLY A 167 19.06 -6.10 -12.81
N LEU A 168 18.10 -5.16 -12.78
CA LEU A 168 18.39 -3.74 -12.94
C LEU A 168 18.22 -3.04 -11.59
N LEU A 169 19.29 -2.44 -11.09
CA LEU A 169 19.22 -1.56 -9.92
C LEU A 169 19.20 -0.10 -10.38
N LEU A 170 18.11 0.59 -10.10
CA LEU A 170 17.95 2.03 -10.33
C LEU A 170 18.18 2.76 -9.01
N TYR A 171 19.19 3.63 -8.96
CA TYR A 171 19.48 4.46 -7.78
C TYR A 171 19.55 5.93 -8.16
N GLY A 172 19.22 6.81 -7.21
CA GLY A 172 19.23 8.26 -7.38
C GLY A 172 18.34 8.96 -6.36
N PRO A 173 18.37 10.30 -6.28
CA PRO A 173 17.52 11.06 -5.37
C PRO A 173 16.01 10.83 -5.62
N PRO A 174 15.15 11.10 -4.62
CA PRO A 174 13.70 10.99 -4.79
C PRO A 174 13.22 11.95 -5.88
N GLY A 175 12.17 11.57 -6.62
CA GLY A 175 11.61 12.40 -7.70
C GLY A 175 12.25 12.25 -9.09
N CYS A 176 13.32 11.46 -9.26
CA CYS A 176 13.94 11.22 -10.58
C CYS A 176 13.22 10.18 -11.46
N GLY A 177 11.97 9.81 -11.15
CA GLY A 177 11.16 8.93 -11.99
C GLY A 177 11.62 7.47 -12.06
N LYS A 178 12.31 6.92 -11.04
CA LYS A 178 12.79 5.52 -11.02
C LYS A 178 11.64 4.50 -11.17
N THR A 179 10.59 4.66 -10.36
CA THR A 179 9.38 3.83 -10.43
C THR A 179 8.66 4.00 -11.78
N PHE A 180 8.64 5.21 -12.32
CA PHE A 180 8.06 5.50 -13.63
C PHE A 180 8.84 4.82 -14.77
N MET A 181 10.18 4.86 -14.72
CA MET A 181 11.05 4.13 -15.65
C MET A 181 10.80 2.62 -15.60
N ALA A 182 10.65 2.04 -14.40
CA ALA A 182 10.37 0.61 -14.25
C ALA A 182 9.03 0.20 -14.92
N ARG A 183 7.97 1.01 -14.73
CA ARG A 183 6.68 0.82 -15.41
C ARG A 183 6.82 0.94 -16.92
N ALA A 184 7.58 1.92 -17.40
CA ALA A 184 7.84 2.13 -18.83
C ALA A 184 8.58 0.95 -19.49
N VAL A 185 9.56 0.37 -18.78
CA VAL A 185 10.28 -0.83 -19.24
C VAL A 185 9.34 -2.02 -19.36
N ALA A 186 8.46 -2.22 -18.39
CA ALA A 186 7.49 -3.31 -18.44
C ALA A 186 6.47 -3.14 -19.59
N GLY A 187 6.04 -1.90 -19.88
CA GLY A 187 5.19 -1.59 -21.02
C GLY A 187 5.88 -1.83 -22.37
N GLU A 188 7.17 -1.48 -22.49
CA GLU A 188 7.96 -1.75 -23.70
C GLU A 188 8.13 -3.25 -23.96
N LEU A 189 8.26 -4.04 -22.89
CA LEU A 189 8.38 -5.49 -22.96
C LEU A 189 7.04 -6.20 -23.16
N ALA A 190 5.92 -5.47 -23.15
CA ALA A 190 4.57 -6.03 -23.13
C ALA A 190 4.41 -7.13 -22.04
N ALA A 191 5.08 -6.94 -20.91
CA ALA A 191 5.17 -7.90 -19.82
C ALA A 191 4.27 -7.47 -18.64
N ARG A 192 3.81 -8.45 -17.86
CA ARG A 192 3.08 -8.17 -16.61
C ARG A 192 3.98 -7.42 -15.63
N PHE A 193 3.48 -6.38 -14.99
CA PHE A 193 4.24 -5.62 -14.00
C PHE A 193 3.77 -5.98 -12.59
N TYR A 194 4.72 -6.38 -11.75
CA TYR A 194 4.51 -6.64 -10.33
C TYR A 194 5.29 -5.59 -9.55
N ALA A 195 4.60 -4.68 -8.87
CA ALA A 195 5.23 -3.73 -7.94
C ALA A 195 5.16 -4.27 -6.53
N VAL A 196 6.30 -4.35 -5.85
CA VAL A 196 6.40 -4.78 -4.46
C VAL A 196 7.24 -3.77 -3.71
N SER A 197 6.63 -3.15 -2.70
CA SER A 197 7.33 -2.32 -1.72
C SER A 197 7.95 -3.23 -0.67
N LEU A 198 9.27 -3.17 -0.50
CA LEU A 198 9.95 -4.05 0.45
C LEU A 198 9.70 -3.64 1.90
N ALA A 199 9.46 -2.36 2.18
CA ALA A 199 9.08 -1.93 3.52
C ALA A 199 7.81 -2.65 3.99
N ASP A 200 6.77 -2.70 3.15
CA ASP A 200 5.48 -3.29 3.48
C ASP A 200 5.57 -4.81 3.72
N VAL A 201 6.36 -5.53 2.89
CA VAL A 201 6.57 -6.99 3.03
C VAL A 201 7.33 -7.33 4.31
N LEU A 202 8.22 -6.44 4.77
CA LEU A 202 9.07 -6.66 5.93
C LEU A 202 8.45 -6.20 7.25
N ASP A 203 7.46 -5.31 7.21
CA ASP A 203 6.77 -4.80 8.39
C ASP A 203 5.55 -5.64 8.76
N MET A 204 4.92 -6.33 7.80
CA MET A 204 3.70 -7.08 8.09
C MET A 204 3.87 -8.21 9.13
N TYR A 205 4.96 -8.99 9.15
CA TYR A 205 5.13 -10.06 10.14
C TYR A 205 6.60 -10.48 10.31
N ILE A 206 7.22 -10.11 11.44
CA ILE A 206 8.51 -10.66 11.89
C ILE A 206 8.35 -12.18 12.08
N GLY A 207 8.64 -12.97 11.03
CA GLY A 207 8.54 -14.43 11.01
C GLY A 207 7.93 -15.06 9.75
N GLN A 208 7.15 -14.32 8.95
CA GLN A 208 6.54 -14.82 7.70
C GLN A 208 7.01 -14.09 6.43
N SER A 209 7.77 -13.00 6.55
CA SER A 209 8.23 -12.20 5.40
C SER A 209 9.02 -12.99 4.35
N GLU A 210 9.83 -13.99 4.76
CA GLU A 210 10.59 -14.83 3.83
C GLU A 210 9.68 -15.67 2.93
N LYS A 211 8.66 -16.30 3.51
CA LYS A 211 7.72 -17.16 2.78
C LYS A 211 6.90 -16.33 1.79
N ASN A 212 6.50 -15.12 2.20
CA ASN A 212 5.75 -14.22 1.32
C ASN A 212 6.61 -13.71 0.16
N LEU A 213 7.88 -13.39 0.42
CA LEU A 213 8.80 -12.98 -0.64
C LEU A 213 9.03 -14.15 -1.62
N ALA A 214 9.24 -15.38 -1.10
CA ALA A 214 9.36 -16.58 -1.94
C ALA A 214 8.10 -16.83 -2.79
N SER A 215 6.90 -16.69 -2.21
CA SER A 215 5.64 -16.88 -2.94
C SER A 215 5.42 -15.82 -4.02
N ILE A 216 5.87 -14.58 -3.81
CA ILE A 216 5.89 -13.51 -4.83
C ILE A 216 6.78 -13.92 -6.01
N PHE A 217 7.99 -14.40 -5.75
CA PHE A 217 8.89 -14.87 -6.80
C PHE A 217 8.32 -16.10 -7.54
N ASP A 218 7.70 -17.04 -6.84
CA ASP A 218 7.01 -18.17 -7.46
C ASP A 218 5.86 -17.73 -8.37
N THR A 219 5.04 -16.81 -7.88
CA THR A 219 3.94 -16.24 -8.65
C THR A 219 4.45 -15.51 -9.88
N ALA A 220 5.51 -14.72 -9.75
CA ALA A 220 6.14 -14.03 -10.88
C ALA A 220 6.68 -15.03 -11.92
N ARG A 221 7.39 -16.10 -11.49
CA ARG A 221 7.91 -17.14 -12.38
C ARG A 221 6.82 -17.88 -13.16
N ARG A 222 5.70 -18.20 -12.51
CA ARG A 222 4.55 -18.85 -13.16
C ARG A 222 3.86 -17.96 -14.20
N ASN A 223 3.94 -16.64 -14.02
CA ASN A 223 3.31 -15.64 -14.88
C ASN A 223 4.26 -14.99 -15.90
N ALA A 224 5.39 -15.65 -16.23
CA ALA A 224 6.33 -15.16 -17.23
C ALA A 224 5.66 -15.04 -18.64
N PRO A 225 5.95 -13.98 -19.42
CA PRO A 225 6.91 -12.90 -19.18
C PRO A 225 6.39 -11.81 -18.23
N CYS A 226 7.19 -11.48 -17.21
CA CYS A 226 6.85 -10.46 -16.23
C CYS A 226 8.08 -9.63 -15.81
N VAL A 227 7.82 -8.44 -15.28
CA VAL A 227 8.80 -7.54 -14.65
C VAL A 227 8.41 -7.41 -13.19
N LEU A 228 9.29 -7.88 -12.30
CA LEU A 228 9.17 -7.71 -10.86
C LEU A 228 9.97 -6.47 -10.45
N PHE A 229 9.27 -5.46 -9.92
CA PHE A 229 9.84 -4.23 -9.41
C PHE A 229 9.83 -4.25 -7.88
N LEU A 230 11.02 -4.10 -7.31
CA LEU A 230 11.26 -4.08 -5.88
C LEU A 230 11.62 -2.65 -5.47
N ASP A 231 10.68 -1.94 -4.83
CA ASP A 231 10.92 -0.58 -4.33
C ASP A 231 11.48 -0.59 -2.90
N GLU A 232 12.17 0.48 -2.51
CA GLU A 232 12.72 0.67 -1.15
C GLU A 232 13.65 -0.47 -0.69
N ILE A 233 14.47 -1.00 -1.61
CA ILE A 233 15.44 -2.06 -1.28
C ILE A 233 16.46 -1.65 -0.20
N ASP A 234 16.69 -0.35 -0.03
CA ASP A 234 17.53 0.20 1.03
C ASP A 234 16.96 -0.01 2.44
N ALA A 235 15.65 -0.19 2.59
CA ALA A 235 15.01 -0.53 3.86
C ALA A 235 15.50 -1.88 4.43
N LEU A 236 15.81 -2.85 3.57
CA LEU A 236 16.46 -4.11 3.97
C LEU A 236 17.84 -3.89 4.62
N GLY A 237 18.57 -2.88 4.13
CA GLY A 237 19.91 -2.55 4.60
C GLY A 237 19.93 -1.94 6.00
N GLN A 238 18.96 -1.08 6.33
CA GLN A 238 18.88 -0.45 7.65
C GLN A 238 18.48 -1.42 8.76
N LYS A 239 17.57 -2.36 8.51
CA LYS A 239 17.23 -3.42 9.49
C LYS A 239 18.49 -4.20 9.91
N ARG A 240 19.44 -4.48 9.00
CA ARG A 240 20.71 -5.16 9.35
C ARG A 240 21.57 -4.38 10.35
N ILE A 241 21.51 -3.05 10.36
CA ILE A 241 22.32 -2.20 11.26
C ILE A 241 21.70 -2.18 12.66
N HIS A 242 20.36 -2.08 12.77
CA HIS A 242 19.65 -2.21 14.06
C HIS A 242 19.65 -3.64 14.62
N LEU A 243 19.88 -4.66 13.79
CA LEU A 243 19.94 -6.08 14.18
C LEU A 243 21.30 -6.55 14.68
N ARG A 244 22.29 -5.68 14.89
CA ARG A 244 23.52 -6.05 15.63
C ARG A 244 23.25 -6.53 17.07
N HIS A 245 22.01 -6.44 17.55
CA HIS A 245 21.58 -6.95 18.85
C HIS A 245 20.68 -8.20 18.84
N ASN A 246 20.31 -8.79 17.69
CA ASN A 246 19.49 -10.02 17.74
C ASN A 246 19.81 -11.04 16.64
N SER A 247 20.37 -12.17 17.06
CA SER A 247 20.99 -13.24 16.26
C SER A 247 20.05 -14.08 15.37
N GLY A 248 18.77 -13.71 15.20
CA GLY A 248 17.77 -14.52 14.49
C GLY A 248 17.71 -14.38 12.97
N MET A 249 18.28 -13.31 12.37
CA MET A 249 17.98 -12.91 10.99
C MET A 249 19.03 -13.29 9.94
N ARG A 250 19.99 -14.17 10.27
CA ARG A 250 21.05 -14.60 9.34
C ARG A 250 20.55 -15.52 8.19
N GLY A 251 19.37 -16.14 8.32
CA GLY A 251 18.81 -17.07 7.33
C GLY A 251 18.39 -16.40 6.02
N THR A 252 17.63 -15.30 6.10
CA THR A 252 17.08 -14.52 4.98
C THR A 252 18.09 -14.19 3.86
N VAL A 253 19.35 -13.91 4.23
CA VAL A 253 20.34 -13.34 3.32
C VAL A 253 21.01 -14.41 2.46
N ASN A 254 21.04 -15.66 2.91
CA ASN A 254 21.69 -16.76 2.18
C ASN A 254 20.82 -17.31 1.03
N GLN A 255 19.54 -16.92 0.96
CA GLN A 255 18.62 -17.33 -0.13
C GLN A 255 18.48 -16.28 -1.25
N LEU A 256 19.04 -15.08 -1.05
CA LEU A 256 19.08 -14.02 -2.08
C LEU A 256 20.36 -14.07 -2.94
N LEU A 257 21.27 -15.01 -2.66
CA LEU A 257 22.49 -15.28 -3.43
C LEU A 257 22.28 -16.41 -4.43
#